data_AF-A0A1E1WN94-F1
#
_entry.id   AF-A0A1E1WN94-F1
#
_cell.length_a   1.000
_cell.length_b   1.000
_cell.length_c   1.000
_cell.angle_alpha   90.00
_cell.angle_beta   90.00
_cell.angle_gamma   90.00
#
_symmetry.space_group_name_H-M   'P 1'
#
loop_
_entity.id
_entity.type
_entity.pdbx_description
1 polymer ?
#
loop_
_entity_poly.entity_id
_entity_poly.type
_entity_poly.pdbx_seq_one_letter_code
_entity_poly.pdbx_strand_id
1 'polypeptide(L)'
;PAEHDRRMQALFNEEFYGDVDEHKPVFPDLDEELEIENWDKYEPEEAKNAEGDDGPHCEDEDFNMDADYDPKQARATLLEEIQSTLGKKRRNRKKKSKLAEILTSDKPKFVPTVADKTYDEYMEEYYKMDCEDVIGGDLPTRFKYRECVPNDYGLTIEEILLADDKELTQWVPLKKIVKHRPADVEKSDVHTYRAKAADERLKKKVLPSLFKNLPE
;
A
#
# COMPACT_ATOMS: atom_id res chain seq x y z
N PRO A 1 -3.33 -41.19 -20.59
CA PRO A 1 -2.45 -40.25 -21.34
C PRO A 1 -2.56 -40.43 -22.85
N ALA A 2 -2.20 -41.59 -23.41
CA ALA A 2 -2.21 -41.81 -24.86
C ALA A 2 -3.60 -41.70 -25.52
N GLU A 3 -4.67 -42.16 -24.88
CA GLU A 3 -6.03 -42.00 -25.41
C GLU A 3 -6.54 -40.55 -25.37
N HIS A 4 -6.10 -39.79 -24.36
CA HIS A 4 -6.41 -38.37 -24.23
C HIS A 4 -5.66 -37.57 -25.32
N ASP A 5 -4.38 -37.85 -25.52
CA ASP A 5 -3.55 -37.20 -26.54
C ASP A 5 -4.06 -37.49 -27.95
N ARG A 6 -4.52 -38.72 -28.21
CA ARG A 6 -5.16 -39.09 -29.49
C ARG A 6 -6.49 -38.35 -29.71
N ARG A 7 -7.28 -38.16 -28.65
CA ARG A 7 -8.55 -37.41 -28.72
C ARG A 7 -8.31 -35.92 -28.93
N MET A 8 -7.29 -35.37 -28.29
CA MET A 8 -6.87 -33.98 -28.49
C MET A 8 -6.35 -33.75 -29.91
N GLN A 9 -5.51 -34.63 -30.44
CA GLN A 9 -5.05 -34.55 -31.84
C GLN A 9 -6.19 -34.66 -32.86
N ALA A 10 -7.24 -35.44 -32.56
CA ALA A 10 -8.40 -35.55 -33.43
C ALA A 10 -9.33 -34.33 -33.39
N LEU A 11 -9.38 -33.61 -32.26
CA LEU A 11 -10.17 -32.39 -32.10
C LEU A 11 -9.43 -31.13 -32.58
N PHE A 12 -8.10 -31.14 -32.51
CA PHE A 12 -7.23 -30.01 -32.83
C PHE A 12 -6.26 -30.40 -33.95
N ASN A 13 -6.83 -30.71 -35.12
CA ASN A 13 -6.10 -31.09 -36.33
C ASN A 13 -5.63 -29.84 -37.13
N GLU A 14 -4.86 -30.07 -38.20
CA GLU A 14 -4.39 -29.01 -39.11
C GLU A 14 -5.54 -28.25 -39.81
N GLU A 15 -6.76 -28.78 -39.80
CA GLU A 15 -7.95 -28.08 -40.28
C GLU A 15 -8.41 -26.98 -39.31
N PHE A 16 -8.31 -27.21 -37.99
CA PHE A 16 -8.60 -26.19 -36.96
C PHE A 16 -7.55 -25.07 -36.92
N TYR A 17 -6.27 -25.40 -37.15
CA TYR A 17 -5.18 -24.40 -37.16
C TYR A 17 -4.84 -23.85 -38.55
N GLY A 18 -5.36 -24.44 -39.62
CA GLY A 18 -5.09 -24.06 -41.00
C GLY A 18 -6.00 -22.95 -41.52
N ASP A 19 -7.22 -22.86 -40.99
CA ASP A 19 -8.14 -21.74 -41.22
C ASP A 19 -7.83 -20.62 -40.22
N VAL A 20 -6.64 -20.03 -40.36
CA VAL A 20 -6.32 -18.78 -39.68
C VAL A 20 -7.07 -17.71 -40.46
N ASP A 21 -8.18 -17.22 -39.94
CA ASP A 21 -8.75 -15.93 -40.34
C ASP A 21 -7.67 -14.86 -40.07
N GLU A 22 -6.82 -14.60 -41.08
CA GLU A 22 -5.77 -13.56 -41.03
C GLU A 22 -6.36 -12.15 -40.86
N HIS A 23 -7.67 -12.01 -41.05
CA HIS A 23 -8.40 -10.76 -40.93
C HIS A 23 -9.15 -10.70 -39.60
N LYS A 24 -8.72 -9.77 -38.75
CA LYS A 24 -9.41 -9.42 -37.50
C LYS A 24 -10.90 -9.17 -37.79
N PRO A 25 -11.83 -9.88 -37.12
CA PRO A 25 -13.25 -9.61 -37.30
C PRO A 25 -13.56 -8.18 -36.85
N VAL A 26 -14.16 -7.39 -37.74
CA VAL A 26 -14.58 -6.01 -37.49
C VAL A 26 -16.08 -5.98 -37.20
N PHE A 27 -16.46 -5.41 -36.06
CA PHE A 27 -17.85 -5.28 -35.62
C PHE A 27 -18.24 -3.78 -35.56
N PRO A 28 -18.51 -3.14 -36.71
CA PRO A 28 -18.74 -1.70 -36.77
C PRO A 28 -19.92 -1.24 -35.90
N ASP A 29 -20.97 -2.06 -35.77
CA ASP A 29 -22.15 -1.71 -34.96
C ASP A 29 -21.87 -1.72 -33.45
N LEU A 30 -20.91 -2.54 -32.98
CA LEU A 30 -20.53 -2.66 -31.57
C LEU A 30 -19.49 -1.62 -31.15
N ASP A 31 -18.56 -1.29 -32.06
CA ASP A 31 -17.52 -0.29 -31.79
C ASP A 31 -18.11 1.13 -31.66
N GLU A 32 -19.20 1.43 -32.39
CA GLU A 32 -19.90 2.72 -32.31
C GLU A 32 -20.79 2.84 -31.05
N GLU A 33 -21.38 1.74 -30.57
CA GLU A 33 -22.22 1.75 -29.34
C GLU A 33 -21.41 1.79 -28.04
N LEU A 34 -20.21 1.18 -28.01
CA LEU A 34 -19.32 1.17 -26.84
C LEU A 34 -18.26 2.28 -26.85
N GLU A 35 -18.21 3.13 -27.88
CA GLU A 35 -17.19 4.18 -28.07
C GLU A 35 -15.76 3.64 -27.84
N ILE A 36 -15.46 2.43 -28.31
CA ILE A 36 -14.16 1.79 -28.09
C ILE A 36 -13.09 2.57 -28.87
N GLU A 37 -12.18 3.21 -28.14
CA GLU A 37 -11.05 3.93 -28.74
C GLU A 37 -10.19 2.97 -29.57
N ASN A 38 -9.96 3.33 -30.84
CA ASN A 38 -9.10 2.58 -31.75
C ASN A 38 -7.62 2.75 -31.35
N TRP A 39 -7.14 1.85 -30.50
CA TRP A 39 -5.75 1.83 -30.01
C TRP A 39 -4.70 1.81 -31.14
N ASP A 40 -5.01 1.26 -32.31
CA ASP A 40 -4.11 1.25 -33.48
C ASP A 40 -3.84 2.66 -34.06
N LYS A 41 -4.68 3.65 -33.73
CA LYS A 41 -4.53 5.06 -34.11
C LYS A 41 -4.31 5.98 -32.90
N TYR A 42 -4.01 5.41 -31.74
CA TYR A 42 -3.74 6.17 -30.54
C TYR A 42 -2.37 6.87 -30.66
N GLU A 43 -2.38 8.13 -31.07
CA GLU A 43 -1.24 9.02 -30.85
C GLU A 43 -1.39 9.68 -29.48
N PRO A 44 -0.49 9.40 -28.51
CA PRO A 44 -0.52 10.09 -27.24
C PRO A 44 -0.18 11.57 -27.47
N GLU A 45 -1.20 12.43 -27.44
CA GLU A 45 -0.96 13.86 -27.26
C GLU A 45 -0.23 14.06 -25.93
N GLU A 46 0.92 14.73 -25.99
CA GLU A 46 1.84 15.04 -24.89
C GLU A 46 2.99 14.05 -24.61
N ALA A 47 3.68 13.62 -25.66
CA ALA A 47 5.11 13.24 -25.56
C ALA A 47 6.03 14.47 -25.39
N LYS A 48 5.77 15.32 -24.38
CA LYS A 48 6.70 16.36 -23.93
C LYS A 48 7.03 16.12 -22.46
N ASN A 49 8.25 15.63 -22.25
CA ASN A 49 8.96 15.40 -20.98
C ASN A 49 8.97 13.94 -20.49
N ALA A 50 9.65 13.07 -21.23
CA ALA A 50 10.32 11.90 -20.68
C ALA A 50 11.62 11.67 -21.46
N GLU A 51 12.59 12.56 -21.25
CA GLU A 51 13.95 12.33 -21.68
C GLU A 51 14.55 11.26 -20.74
N GLY A 52 14.46 9.99 -21.17
CA GLY A 52 15.20 8.85 -20.60
C GLY A 52 14.50 8.03 -19.51
N ASP A 53 13.37 7.38 -19.82
CA ASP A 53 12.86 6.24 -19.04
C ASP A 53 12.68 5.01 -19.94
N ASP A 54 13.71 4.69 -20.71
CA ASP A 54 13.91 3.30 -21.17
C ASP A 54 14.46 2.56 -19.95
N GLY A 55 13.57 1.91 -19.20
CA GLY A 55 13.99 0.93 -18.19
C GLY A 55 14.93 -0.09 -18.82
N PRO A 56 15.84 -0.69 -18.04
CA PRO A 56 16.91 -1.49 -18.59
C PRO A 56 16.34 -2.63 -19.45
N HIS A 57 16.73 -2.65 -20.73
CA HIS A 57 16.25 -3.58 -21.73
C HIS A 57 16.97 -4.92 -21.55
N CYS A 58 16.36 -6.02 -21.99
CA CYS A 58 16.96 -7.36 -21.86
C CYS A 58 18.27 -7.56 -22.65
N GLU A 59 18.65 -6.58 -23.47
CA GLU A 59 19.87 -6.56 -24.27
C GLU A 59 20.98 -5.72 -23.62
N ASP A 60 20.69 -5.01 -22.52
CA ASP A 60 21.65 -4.15 -21.85
C ASP A 60 22.71 -4.98 -21.12
N GLU A 61 23.98 -4.57 -21.23
CA GLU A 61 25.12 -5.26 -20.60
C GLU A 61 25.04 -5.27 -19.05
N ASP A 62 24.31 -4.31 -18.47
CA ASP A 62 24.06 -4.19 -17.04
C ASP A 62 22.75 -4.87 -16.58
N PHE A 63 22.00 -5.53 -17.49
CA PHE A 63 20.76 -6.21 -17.15
C PHE A 63 21.03 -7.55 -16.45
N ASN A 64 20.76 -7.61 -15.14
CA ASN A 64 20.88 -8.85 -14.38
C ASN A 64 19.64 -9.74 -14.59
N MET A 65 19.75 -10.78 -15.39
CA MET A 65 18.72 -11.82 -15.49
C MET A 65 18.53 -12.53 -14.13
N ASP A 66 17.31 -12.97 -13.82
CA ASP A 66 16.95 -13.62 -12.53
C ASP A 66 17.86 -14.81 -12.16
N ALA A 67 18.50 -15.44 -13.13
CA ALA A 67 19.43 -16.56 -12.95
C ALA A 67 20.88 -16.13 -12.68
N ASP A 68 21.27 -14.92 -13.09
CA ASP A 68 22.64 -14.38 -12.95
C ASP A 68 22.80 -13.52 -11.69
N TYR A 69 21.77 -13.49 -10.83
CA TYR A 69 21.78 -12.69 -9.61
C TYR A 69 22.79 -13.20 -8.57
N ASP A 70 23.90 -12.48 -8.44
CA ASP A 70 24.92 -12.73 -7.43
C ASP A 70 24.73 -11.83 -6.19
N PRO A 71 24.33 -12.38 -5.01
CA PRO A 71 23.99 -11.58 -3.84
C PRO A 71 25.18 -10.81 -3.24
N LYS A 72 26.41 -11.19 -3.60
CA LYS A 72 27.63 -10.46 -3.19
C LYS A 72 27.87 -9.22 -4.06
N GLN A 73 27.61 -9.32 -5.36
CA GLN A 73 27.78 -8.22 -6.30
C GLN A 73 26.73 -7.14 -6.05
N ALA A 74 25.45 -7.55 -5.88
CA ALA A 74 24.36 -6.64 -5.53
C ALA A 74 24.59 -5.89 -4.20
N ARG A 75 25.25 -6.51 -3.23
CA ARG A 75 25.65 -5.84 -1.98
C ARG A 75 26.76 -4.81 -2.20
N ALA A 76 27.71 -5.11 -3.08
CA ALA A 76 28.82 -4.21 -3.39
C ALA A 76 28.34 -2.97 -4.16
N THR A 77 27.49 -3.15 -5.18
CA THR A 77 26.88 -2.05 -5.95
C THR A 77 26.04 -1.14 -5.05
N LEU A 78 25.19 -1.71 -4.19
CA LEU A 78 24.41 -0.95 -3.19
C LEU A 78 25.31 -0.15 -2.24
N LEU A 79 26.43 -0.74 -1.77
CA LEU A 79 27.37 -0.04 -0.89
C LEU A 79 28.09 1.11 -1.60
N GLU A 80 28.38 0.96 -2.89
CA GLU A 80 29.03 1.98 -3.73
C GLU A 80 28.07 3.13 -4.06
N GLU A 81 26.81 2.83 -4.37
CA GLU A 81 25.72 3.81 -4.53
C GLU A 81 25.45 4.59 -3.23
N ILE A 82 25.44 3.91 -2.08
CA ILE A 82 25.30 4.58 -0.78
C ILE A 82 26.50 5.51 -0.51
N GLN A 83 27.71 5.13 -0.91
CA GLN A 83 28.92 5.96 -0.75
C GLN A 83 28.95 7.17 -1.68
N SER A 84 28.46 7.03 -2.92
CA SER A 84 28.40 8.12 -3.89
C SER A 84 27.29 9.13 -3.54
N THR A 85 26.14 8.64 -3.05
CA THR A 85 24.99 9.46 -2.62
C THR A 85 25.20 10.14 -1.27
N LEU A 86 25.91 9.51 -0.31
CA LEU A 86 26.46 10.20 0.86
C LEU A 86 27.71 10.98 0.45
N GLY A 87 27.52 12.08 -0.28
CA GLY A 87 28.59 12.93 -0.77
C GLY A 87 29.60 13.35 0.31
N LYS A 88 30.79 13.80 -0.15
CA LYS A 88 31.96 14.32 0.59
C LYS A 88 31.68 15.56 1.48
N LYS A 89 30.53 15.64 2.15
CA LYS A 89 30.17 16.69 3.12
C LYS A 89 29.91 16.04 4.47
N ARG A 90 31.00 15.72 5.18
CA ARG A 90 31.10 15.79 6.66
C ARG A 90 32.49 15.36 7.18
N ARG A 91 33.46 16.27 7.08
CA ARG A 91 34.55 16.34 8.08
C ARG A 91 33.88 16.39 9.46
N ASN A 92 34.14 15.40 10.32
CA ASN A 92 33.74 15.33 11.74
C ASN A 92 32.45 14.57 12.12
N ARG A 93 32.12 13.45 11.47
CA ARG A 93 31.29 12.42 12.12
C ARG A 93 32.01 11.08 12.13
N LYS A 94 32.81 10.83 13.17
CA LYS A 94 33.55 9.57 13.42
C LYS A 94 32.65 8.35 13.73
N LYS A 95 31.35 8.41 13.39
CA LYS A 95 30.37 7.38 13.71
C LYS A 95 29.59 7.07 12.43
N LYS A 96 29.71 5.84 11.94
CA LYS A 96 28.90 5.30 10.84
C LYS A 96 27.41 5.39 11.25
N SER A 97 26.52 5.60 10.28
CA SER A 97 25.08 5.55 10.57
C SER A 97 24.70 4.12 10.99
N LYS A 98 23.73 3.98 11.90
CA LYS A 98 23.26 2.66 12.38
C LYS A 98 22.84 1.74 11.22
N LEU A 99 22.25 2.32 10.16
CA LEU A 99 21.88 1.59 8.94
C LEU A 99 23.10 1.02 8.21
N ALA A 100 24.15 1.81 8.04
CA ALA A 100 25.39 1.35 7.41
C ALA A 100 26.07 0.27 8.27
N GLU A 101 26.04 0.41 9.59
CA GLU A 101 26.57 -0.59 10.52
C GLU A 101 25.83 -1.94 10.39
N ILE A 102 24.50 -1.91 10.31
CA ILE A 102 23.64 -3.10 10.12
C ILE A 102 23.84 -3.73 8.73
N LEU A 103 24.03 -2.94 7.68
CA LEU A 103 24.29 -3.45 6.33
C LEU A 103 25.70 -4.06 6.22
N THR A 104 26.67 -3.53 6.97
CA THR A 104 28.03 -4.09 7.01
C THR A 104 28.17 -5.33 7.88
N SER A 105 27.29 -5.52 8.87
CA SER A 105 27.27 -6.76 9.62
C SER A 105 26.70 -7.89 8.75
N ASP A 106 27.49 -8.94 8.56
CA ASP A 106 27.00 -10.14 7.88
C ASP A 106 25.81 -10.71 8.65
N LYS A 107 24.68 -10.84 7.96
CA LYS A 107 23.49 -11.49 8.51
C LYS A 107 23.93 -12.86 9.04
N PRO A 108 23.55 -13.24 10.28
CA PRO A 108 23.88 -14.56 10.79
C PRO A 108 23.34 -15.59 9.80
N LYS A 109 24.21 -16.48 9.33
CA LYS A 109 23.77 -17.62 8.52
C LYS A 109 22.87 -18.46 9.40
N PHE A 110 21.61 -18.63 8.99
CA PHE A 110 20.68 -19.50 9.69
C PHE A 110 21.21 -20.92 9.61
N VAL A 111 21.77 -21.41 10.71
CA VAL A 111 22.14 -22.82 10.89
C VAL A 111 21.02 -23.39 11.73
N PRO A 112 20.16 -24.28 11.19
CA PRO A 112 19.16 -24.97 11.98
C PRO A 112 19.91 -25.75 13.06
N THR A 113 19.88 -25.25 14.28
CA THR A 113 20.36 -25.99 15.44
C THR A 113 19.27 -26.99 15.82
N VAL A 114 19.64 -28.12 16.42
CA VAL A 114 18.69 -29.17 16.86
C VAL A 114 17.70 -28.66 17.94
N ALA A 115 17.79 -27.39 18.33
CA ALA A 115 16.87 -26.66 19.21
C ALA A 115 15.85 -25.79 18.46
N ASP A 116 15.97 -25.67 17.14
CA ASP A 116 14.95 -25.05 16.30
C ASP A 116 13.81 -26.06 16.13
N LYS A 117 12.59 -25.62 16.46
CA LYS A 117 11.38 -26.44 16.45
C LYS A 117 11.29 -27.23 15.15
N THR A 118 10.89 -28.50 15.23
CA THR A 118 10.70 -29.30 14.01
C THR A 118 9.63 -28.65 13.13
N TYR A 119 9.66 -28.91 11.81
CA TYR A 119 8.66 -28.35 10.90
C TYR A 119 7.22 -28.65 11.36
N ASP A 120 7.00 -29.84 11.92
CA ASP A 120 5.73 -30.25 12.48
C ASP A 120 5.33 -29.44 13.72
N GLU A 121 6.27 -29.08 14.58
CA GLU A 121 6.03 -28.20 15.73
C GLU A 121 5.70 -26.77 15.29
N TYR A 122 6.29 -26.28 14.20
CA TYR A 122 5.91 -24.98 13.61
C TYR A 122 4.50 -25.01 12.99
N MET A 123 4.14 -26.13 12.35
CA MET A 123 2.80 -26.32 11.81
C MET A 123 1.77 -26.47 12.94
N GLU A 124 2.08 -27.24 13.99
CA GLU A 124 1.25 -27.33 15.19
C GLU A 124 1.11 -25.98 15.88
N GLU A 125 2.18 -25.17 15.99
CA GLU A 125 2.09 -23.82 16.54
C GLU A 125 1.18 -22.94 15.66
N TYR A 126 1.31 -22.99 14.33
CA TYR A 126 0.42 -22.29 13.40
C TYR A 126 -1.05 -22.71 13.52
N TYR A 127 -1.33 -24.01 13.66
CA TYR A 127 -2.68 -24.54 13.83
C TYR A 127 -3.24 -24.35 15.25
N LYS A 128 -2.37 -24.22 16.25
CA LYS A 128 -2.69 -23.95 17.67
C LYS A 128 -2.78 -22.45 17.97
N MET A 129 -2.45 -21.58 17.02
CA MET A 129 -2.90 -20.19 17.08
C MET A 129 -4.42 -20.16 16.91
N ASP A 130 -5.12 -20.56 17.97
CA ASP A 130 -6.55 -20.45 18.12
C ASP A 130 -6.94 -18.99 17.89
N CYS A 131 -7.90 -18.79 16.99
CA CYS A 131 -8.58 -17.52 16.76
C CYS A 131 -8.82 -16.78 18.09
N GLU A 132 -8.18 -15.63 18.22
CA GLU A 132 -7.84 -15.02 19.52
C GLU A 132 -9.05 -14.44 20.31
N ASP A 133 -10.28 -14.54 19.80
CA ASP A 133 -11.49 -14.16 20.55
C ASP A 133 -12.76 -14.79 19.97
N VAL A 134 -13.72 -15.15 20.83
CA VAL A 134 -15.03 -15.71 20.47
C VAL A 134 -16.11 -14.72 20.92
N ILE A 135 -16.51 -13.80 20.05
CA ILE A 135 -17.61 -12.89 20.35
C ILE A 135 -18.91 -13.69 20.33
N GLY A 136 -19.53 -13.85 21.50
CA GLY A 136 -20.84 -14.48 21.64
C GLY A 136 -20.86 -16.01 21.49
N GLY A 137 -19.73 -16.69 21.70
CA GLY A 137 -19.66 -18.14 21.84
C GLY A 137 -19.56 -18.97 20.55
N ASP A 138 -19.90 -18.44 19.36
CA ASP A 138 -20.02 -19.25 18.13
C ASP A 138 -19.35 -18.70 16.86
N LEU A 139 -18.91 -17.43 16.79
CA LEU A 139 -18.32 -16.87 15.56
C LEU A 139 -16.83 -16.50 15.74
N PRO A 140 -15.88 -17.29 15.20
CA PRO A 140 -14.47 -16.93 15.21
C PRO A 140 -14.23 -15.78 14.22
N THR A 141 -14.19 -14.55 14.71
CA THR A 141 -13.97 -13.36 13.87
C THR A 141 -12.49 -13.16 13.59
N ARG A 142 -12.12 -13.00 12.32
CA ARG A 142 -10.75 -12.64 11.88
C ARG A 142 -10.31 -11.26 12.39
N PHE A 143 -11.26 -10.35 12.58
CA PHE A 143 -11.00 -8.95 12.94
C PHE A 143 -11.00 -8.78 14.45
N LYS A 144 -9.90 -8.26 15.00
CA LYS A 144 -9.76 -7.93 16.41
C LYS A 144 -10.34 -6.54 16.64
N TYR A 145 -11.42 -6.42 17.42
CA TYR A 145 -11.89 -5.13 17.88
C TYR A 145 -11.01 -4.63 19.02
N ARG A 146 -10.78 -3.32 19.05
CA ARG A 146 -10.08 -2.65 20.14
C ARG A 146 -11.04 -1.70 20.84
N GLU A 147 -10.99 -1.66 22.16
CA GLU A 147 -11.65 -0.61 22.92
C GLU A 147 -10.98 0.74 22.67
N CYS A 148 -11.75 1.69 22.13
CA CYS A 148 -11.33 3.06 21.89
C CYS A 148 -11.80 3.98 23.02
N VAL A 149 -11.04 5.05 23.29
CA VAL A 149 -11.44 6.07 24.26
C VAL A 149 -12.60 6.90 23.69
N PRO A 150 -13.71 7.10 24.42
CA PRO A 150 -14.81 7.95 23.97
C PRO A 150 -14.34 9.41 23.86
N ASN A 151 -14.62 10.06 22.73
CA ASN A 151 -14.14 11.42 22.45
C ASN A 151 -15.14 12.21 21.60
N ASP A 152 -15.69 13.28 22.18
CA ASP A 152 -16.65 14.18 21.51
C ASP A 152 -15.96 15.35 20.78
N TYR A 153 -14.61 15.39 20.74
CA TYR A 153 -13.79 16.45 20.12
C TYR A 153 -14.13 17.90 20.54
N GLY A 154 -14.86 18.07 21.65
CA GLY A 154 -15.21 19.38 22.20
C GLY A 154 -16.38 20.08 21.50
N LEU A 155 -17.14 19.36 20.67
CA LEU A 155 -18.33 19.83 19.99
C LEU A 155 -19.58 19.17 20.59
N THR A 156 -20.67 19.92 20.73
CA THR A 156 -21.97 19.33 21.05
C THR A 156 -22.64 18.79 19.79
N ILE A 157 -23.63 17.91 19.95
CA ILE A 157 -24.38 17.34 18.83
C ILE A 157 -25.05 18.44 17.98
N GLU A 158 -25.63 19.45 18.63
CA GLU A 158 -26.26 20.59 17.96
C GLU A 158 -25.24 21.42 17.16
N GLU A 159 -24.05 21.65 17.72
CA GLU A 159 -22.95 22.34 17.02
C GLU A 159 -22.48 21.55 15.79
N ILE A 160 -22.48 20.23 15.83
CA ILE A 160 -22.09 19.41 14.67
C ILE A 160 -23.14 19.49 13.56
N LEU A 161 -24.43 19.49 13.91
CA LEU A 161 -25.52 19.48 12.93
C LEU A 161 -25.72 20.83 12.25
N LEU A 162 -25.43 21.94 12.93
CA LEU A 162 -25.58 23.30 12.38
C LEU A 162 -24.34 23.80 11.62
N ALA A 163 -23.17 23.19 11.84
CA ALA A 163 -21.93 23.63 11.24
C ALA A 163 -21.74 23.11 9.81
N ASP A 164 -21.06 23.90 8.98
CA ASP A 164 -20.65 23.48 7.64
C ASP A 164 -19.52 22.42 7.68
N ASP A 165 -19.57 21.42 6.79
CA ASP A 165 -18.58 20.33 6.69
C ASP A 165 -17.12 20.83 6.55
N LYS A 166 -16.92 21.96 5.87
CA LYS A 166 -15.60 22.58 5.69
C LYS A 166 -15.02 23.08 7.01
N GLU A 167 -15.88 23.64 7.86
CA GLU A 167 -15.51 24.17 9.18
C GLU A 167 -15.26 23.03 10.17
N LEU A 168 -16.07 21.97 10.10
CA LEU A 168 -15.86 20.73 10.87
C LEU A 168 -14.52 20.07 10.52
N THR A 169 -14.21 19.98 9.22
CA THR A 169 -12.92 19.44 8.75
C THR A 169 -11.73 20.29 9.22
N GLN A 170 -11.91 21.61 9.34
CA GLN A 170 -10.89 22.51 9.87
C GLN A 170 -10.68 22.34 11.39
N TRP A 171 -11.75 22.06 12.15
CA TRP A 171 -11.66 21.77 13.58
C TRP A 171 -10.96 20.43 13.85
N VAL A 172 -11.41 19.36 13.19
CA VAL A 172 -10.81 18.03 13.22
C VAL A 172 -10.80 17.44 11.81
N PRO A 173 -9.62 17.17 11.23
CA PRO A 173 -9.57 16.51 9.94
C PRO A 173 -9.98 15.03 10.08
N LEU A 174 -10.77 14.51 9.13
CA LEU A 174 -11.23 13.12 9.11
C LEU A 174 -10.09 12.10 9.24
N LYS A 175 -8.93 12.38 8.64
CA LYS A 175 -7.72 11.55 8.74
C LYS A 175 -7.28 11.32 10.20
N LYS A 176 -7.56 12.26 11.09
CA LYS A 176 -7.21 12.16 12.52
C LYS A 176 -8.18 11.26 13.29
N ILE A 177 -9.43 11.17 12.87
CA ILE A 177 -10.48 10.35 13.49
C ILE A 177 -10.28 8.87 13.11
N VAL A 178 -10.03 8.59 11.83
CA VAL A 178 -9.90 7.21 11.30
C VAL A 178 -8.58 6.56 11.71
N LYS A 179 -7.54 7.35 11.98
CA LYS A 179 -6.21 6.82 12.29
C LYS A 179 -6.18 6.15 13.67
N HIS A 180 -5.83 4.86 13.67
CA HIS A 180 -5.51 4.11 14.89
C HIS A 180 -4.31 4.71 15.64
N ARG A 181 -4.49 5.02 16.93
CA ARG A 181 -3.47 5.66 17.78
C ARG A 181 -3.39 4.98 19.15
N PRO A 182 -2.25 5.04 19.86
CA PRO A 182 -2.14 4.46 21.19
C PRO A 182 -3.02 5.23 22.19
N ALA A 183 -3.48 4.54 23.24
CA ALA A 183 -4.44 5.07 24.21
C ALA A 183 -3.99 6.37 24.89
N ASP A 184 -2.68 6.54 25.15
CA ASP A 184 -2.16 7.77 25.77
C ASP A 184 -2.32 9.00 24.87
N VAL A 185 -2.16 8.80 23.56
CA VAL A 185 -2.35 9.87 22.57
C VAL A 185 -3.84 10.22 22.45
N GLU A 186 -4.73 9.23 22.52
CA GLU A 186 -6.18 9.46 22.50
C GLU A 186 -6.63 10.24 23.75
N LYS A 187 -6.14 9.88 24.94
CA LYS A 187 -6.43 10.62 26.19
C LYS A 187 -5.93 12.06 26.14
N SER A 188 -4.71 12.27 25.63
CA SER A 188 -4.18 13.64 25.48
C SER A 188 -5.01 14.46 24.50
N ASP A 189 -5.46 13.86 23.38
CA ASP A 189 -6.38 14.49 22.45
C ASP A 189 -7.67 14.94 23.14
N VAL A 190 -8.33 14.06 23.91
CA VAL A 190 -9.54 14.40 24.67
C VAL A 190 -9.31 15.64 25.54
N HIS A 191 -8.19 15.70 26.26
CA HIS A 191 -7.84 16.87 27.06
C HIS A 191 -7.61 18.14 26.22
N THR A 192 -6.91 18.03 25.10
CA THR A 192 -6.66 19.20 24.21
C THR A 192 -7.96 19.74 23.60
N TYR A 193 -8.86 18.86 23.15
CA TYR A 193 -10.13 19.27 22.57
C TYR A 193 -11.09 19.81 23.62
N ARG A 194 -11.05 19.28 24.85
CA ARG A 194 -11.78 19.87 25.99
C ARG A 194 -11.31 21.28 26.32
N ALA A 195 -9.99 21.54 26.26
CA ALA A 195 -9.45 22.89 26.43
C ALA A 195 -9.86 23.81 25.28
N LYS A 196 -9.75 23.35 24.03
CA LYS A 196 -10.20 24.11 22.85
C LYS A 196 -11.71 24.42 22.88
N ALA A 197 -12.51 23.52 23.43
CA ALA A 197 -13.95 23.72 23.56
C ALA A 197 -14.30 24.87 24.53
N ALA A 198 -13.50 25.06 25.57
CA ALA A 198 -13.66 26.16 26.51
C ALA A 198 -13.29 27.52 25.89
N ASP A 199 -12.45 27.52 24.83
CA ASP A 199 -12.06 28.74 24.13
C ASP A 199 -13.11 29.21 23.12
N GLU A 200 -14.10 29.98 23.59
CA GLU A 200 -15.16 30.54 22.73
C GLU A 200 -14.64 31.38 21.56
N ARG A 201 -13.52 32.08 21.74
CA ARG A 201 -12.90 32.89 20.67
C ARG A 201 -12.40 32.03 19.52
N LEU A 202 -11.88 30.84 19.83
CA LEU A 202 -11.42 29.89 18.82
C LEU A 202 -12.62 29.27 18.10
N LYS A 203 -13.68 28.88 18.84
CA LYS A 203 -14.93 28.39 18.26
C LYS A 203 -15.51 29.39 17.26
N LYS A 204 -15.63 30.67 17.63
CA LYS A 204 -16.12 31.74 16.74
C LYS A 204 -15.27 31.95 15.49
N LYS A 205 -13.96 31.70 15.58
CA LYS A 205 -13.04 31.85 14.44
C LYS A 205 -13.09 30.67 13.47
N VAL A 206 -13.19 29.46 13.99
CA VAL A 206 -13.13 28.22 13.19
C VAL A 206 -14.50 27.83 12.67
N LEU A 207 -15.55 28.09 13.45
CA LEU A 207 -16.93 27.71 13.15
C LEU A 207 -17.80 28.97 12.98
N PRO A 208 -17.53 29.87 12.01
CA PRO A 208 -18.36 31.06 11.83
C PRO A 208 -19.81 30.72 11.45
N SER A 209 -20.09 29.57 10.83
CA SER A 209 -21.47 29.13 10.50
C SER A 209 -22.37 29.07 11.73
N LEU A 210 -21.88 28.60 12.88
CA LEU A 210 -22.63 28.52 14.13
C LEU A 210 -23.07 29.87 14.69
N PHE A 211 -22.36 30.93 14.32
CA PHE A 211 -22.61 32.29 14.81
C PHE A 211 -23.21 33.20 13.75
N LYS A 212 -23.46 32.68 12.54
CA LYS A 212 -24.31 33.37 11.57
C LYS A 212 -25.74 33.26 12.08
N ASN A 213 -26.38 34.39 12.34
CA ASN A 213 -27.81 34.40 12.62
C ASN A 213 -28.51 33.73 11.44
N LEU A 214 -29.40 32.77 11.70
CA LEU A 214 -30.29 32.27 10.67
C LEU A 214 -31.03 33.48 10.08
N PRO A 215 -31.17 33.60 8.75
CA PRO A 215 -32.16 34.50 8.20
C PRO A 215 -33.53 34.10 8.78
N GLU A 216 -34.27 35.08 9.30
CA GLU A 216 -35.66 34.91 9.77
C GLU A 216 -36.54 34.19 8.74
#